data_AF-A0A0Q9PWN6-F1
#
_entry.id   AF-A0A0Q9PWN6-F1
#
_cell.length_a   1.000
_cell.length_b   1.000
_cell.length_c   1.000
_cell.angle_alpha   90.00
_cell.angle_beta   90.00
_cell.angle_gamma   90.00
#
_symmetry.space_group_name_H-M   'P 1'
#
loop_
_entity.id
_entity.type
_entity.pdbx_description
1 polymer ?
#
loop_
_entity_poly.entity_id
_entity_poly.type
_entity_poly.pdbx_seq_one_letter_code
_entity_poly.pdbx_strand_id
1 'polypeptide(L)'
;MTSQHGAQESQTLGALVHQLSQQIPELVRSEIRLAQAEVAEKGKRAGVGIGMFSVAGLLGFFGLAALVTTAILALATVWDAWLAALVVAVALLVVAGAVALVGKNKVAEATPAAPEKAIRGIKDDIATVKGDHHG
;
A
#
# COMPACT_ATOMS: atom_id res chain seq x y z
N MET A 1 -16.01 -15.36 68.37
CA MET A 1 -16.30 -16.04 67.09
C MET A 1 -15.89 -15.12 65.95
N THR A 2 -14.62 -15.03 65.54
CA THR A 2 -14.22 -14.05 64.48
C THR A 2 -13.00 -14.41 63.61
N SER A 3 -12.43 -15.62 63.66
CA SER A 3 -11.13 -15.87 62.99
C SER A 3 -11.16 -16.73 61.70
N GLN A 4 -12.32 -16.95 61.07
CA GLN A 4 -12.43 -17.85 59.90
C GLN A 4 -12.58 -17.16 58.53
N HIS A 5 -12.57 -15.82 58.43
CA HIS A 5 -12.88 -15.13 57.15
C HIS A 5 -11.69 -14.95 56.17
N GLY A 6 -10.43 -15.10 56.60
CA GLY A 6 -9.25 -14.80 55.74
C GLY A 6 -8.75 -15.94 54.85
N ALA A 7 -9.11 -17.19 55.14
CA ALA A 7 -8.61 -18.37 54.41
C ALA A 7 -9.50 -18.76 53.20
N GLN A 8 -10.78 -18.36 53.19
CA GLN A 8 -11.66 -18.57 52.03
C GLN A 8 -11.45 -17.51 50.94
N GLU A 9 -11.22 -16.25 51.31
CA GLU A 9 -11.01 -15.14 50.36
C GLU A 9 -9.75 -15.34 49.49
N SER A 10 -8.67 -15.83 50.09
CA SER A 10 -7.41 -16.16 49.41
C SER A 10 -7.52 -17.37 48.47
N GLN A 11 -8.40 -18.35 48.77
CA GLN A 11 -8.72 -19.45 47.83
C GLN A 11 -9.51 -18.96 46.62
N THR A 12 -10.36 -17.93 46.77
CA THR A 12 -11.14 -17.38 45.64
C THR A 12 -10.32 -16.49 44.72
N LEU A 13 -9.42 -15.65 45.25
CA LEU A 13 -8.60 -14.75 44.42
C LEU A 13 -7.60 -15.52 43.55
N GLY A 14 -7.00 -16.59 44.10
CA GLY A 14 -6.16 -17.51 43.33
C GLY A 14 -6.93 -18.27 42.24
N ALA A 15 -8.19 -18.65 42.50
CA ALA A 15 -9.05 -19.27 41.51
C ALA A 15 -9.44 -18.31 40.37
N LEU A 16 -9.74 -17.03 40.67
CA LEU A 16 -10.02 -16.00 39.65
C LEU A 16 -8.80 -15.72 38.77
N VAL A 17 -7.60 -15.59 39.36
CA VAL A 17 -6.36 -15.41 38.59
C VAL A 17 -6.07 -16.62 37.71
N HIS A 18 -6.31 -17.84 38.22
CA HIS A 18 -6.18 -19.06 37.43
C HIS A 18 -7.18 -19.10 36.25
N GLN A 19 -8.43 -18.68 36.48
CA GLN A 19 -9.47 -18.64 35.46
C GLN A 19 -9.20 -17.56 34.40
N LEU A 20 -8.67 -16.39 34.79
CA LEU A 20 -8.23 -15.34 33.87
C LEU A 20 -7.01 -15.79 33.04
N SER A 21 -6.04 -16.44 33.68
CA SER A 21 -4.87 -17.02 32.99
C SER A 21 -5.26 -18.08 31.96
N GLN A 22 -6.38 -18.79 32.16
CA GLN A 22 -6.91 -19.73 31.18
C GLN A 22 -7.73 -19.08 30.06
N GLN A 23 -8.32 -17.89 30.28
CA GLN A 23 -9.17 -17.20 29.29
C GLN A 23 -8.40 -16.26 28.35
N ILE A 24 -7.32 -15.63 28.82
CA ILE A 24 -6.47 -14.75 27.99
C ILE A 24 -5.97 -15.45 26.70
N PRO A 25 -5.48 -16.71 26.74
CA PRO A 25 -5.03 -17.41 25.54
C PRO A 25 -6.12 -17.55 24.47
N GLU A 26 -7.38 -17.73 24.88
CA GLU A 26 -8.49 -17.89 23.95
C GLU A 26 -8.88 -16.55 23.30
N LEU A 27 -8.84 -15.45 24.06
CA LEU A 27 -9.06 -14.10 23.54
C LEU A 27 -7.94 -13.69 22.55
N VAL A 28 -6.69 -13.99 22.86
CA VAL A 28 -5.57 -13.72 21.94
C VAL A 28 -5.74 -14.54 20.65
N ARG A 29 -6.14 -15.82 20.75
CA ARG A 29 -6.45 -16.65 19.58
C ARG A 29 -7.61 -16.10 18.76
N SER A 30 -8.66 -15.58 19.40
CA SER A 30 -9.80 -15.00 18.67
C SER A 30 -9.38 -13.73 17.93
N GLU A 31 -8.58 -12.87 18.56
CA GLU A 31 -8.09 -11.64 17.92
C GLU A 31 -7.19 -11.94 16.73
N ILE A 32 -6.33 -12.96 16.86
CA ILE A 32 -5.51 -13.46 15.75
C ILE A 32 -6.39 -14.00 14.61
N ARG A 33 -7.44 -14.77 14.93
CA ARG A 33 -8.38 -15.29 13.90
C ARG A 33 -9.12 -14.16 13.21
N LEU A 34 -9.54 -13.13 13.96
CA LEU A 34 -10.19 -11.94 13.41
C LEU A 34 -9.24 -11.17 12.48
N ALA A 35 -8.01 -10.91 12.94
CA ALA A 35 -7.00 -10.26 12.12
C ALA A 35 -6.68 -11.07 10.85
N GLN A 36 -6.60 -12.39 10.94
CA GLN A 36 -6.43 -13.27 9.77
C GLN A 36 -7.61 -13.15 8.79
N ALA A 37 -8.86 -13.13 9.29
CA ALA A 37 -10.04 -12.97 8.47
C ALA A 37 -10.07 -11.60 7.78
N GLU A 38 -9.73 -10.53 8.50
CA GLU A 38 -9.68 -9.18 7.94
C GLU A 38 -8.58 -9.03 6.88
N VAL A 39 -7.40 -9.60 7.11
CA VAL A 39 -6.31 -9.63 6.12
C VAL A 39 -6.71 -10.46 4.90
N ALA A 40 -7.35 -11.61 5.07
CA ALA A 40 -7.83 -12.45 3.97
C ALA A 40 -8.88 -11.71 3.13
N GLU A 41 -9.82 -11.01 3.77
CA GLU A 41 -10.85 -10.25 3.07
C GLU A 41 -10.27 -9.03 2.34
N LYS A 42 -9.38 -8.27 2.98
CA LYS A 42 -8.64 -7.17 2.35
C LYS A 42 -7.80 -7.67 1.17
N GLY A 43 -7.11 -8.79 1.35
CA GLY A 43 -6.31 -9.45 0.31
C GLY A 43 -7.16 -9.90 -0.88
N LYS A 44 -8.34 -10.48 -0.64
CA LYS A 44 -9.28 -10.88 -1.70
C LYS A 44 -9.77 -9.65 -2.48
N ARG A 45 -10.20 -8.59 -1.79
CA ARG A 45 -10.67 -7.36 -2.44
C ARG A 45 -9.56 -6.69 -3.25
N ALA A 46 -8.35 -6.61 -2.70
CA ALA A 46 -7.19 -6.10 -3.41
C ALA A 46 -6.84 -6.97 -4.62
N GLY A 47 -6.86 -8.30 -4.49
CA GLY A 47 -6.58 -9.25 -5.56
C GLY A 47 -7.57 -9.16 -6.72
N VAL A 48 -8.87 -9.04 -6.43
CA VAL A 48 -9.91 -8.80 -7.45
C VAL A 48 -9.67 -7.44 -8.13
N GLY A 49 -9.35 -6.39 -7.37
CA GLY A 49 -9.00 -5.08 -7.91
C GLY A 49 -7.81 -5.14 -8.88
N ILE A 50 -6.70 -5.75 -8.46
CA ILE A 50 -5.50 -5.95 -9.27
C ILE A 50 -5.83 -6.77 -10.53
N GLY A 51 -6.61 -7.85 -10.39
CA GLY A 51 -7.06 -8.66 -11.52
C GLY A 51 -7.87 -7.87 -12.55
N MET A 52 -8.88 -7.12 -12.11
CA MET A 52 -9.70 -6.28 -12.99
C MET A 52 -8.88 -5.18 -13.66
N PHE A 53 -8.00 -4.49 -12.92
CA PHE A 53 -7.12 -3.47 -13.50
C PHE A 53 -6.14 -4.05 -14.52
N SER A 54 -5.67 -5.29 -14.30
CA SER A 54 -4.77 -5.96 -15.26
C SER A 54 -5.49 -6.23 -16.58
N VAL A 55 -6.72 -6.76 -16.53
CA VAL A 55 -7.55 -7.00 -17.72
C VAL A 55 -7.92 -5.68 -18.41
N ALA A 56 -8.35 -4.67 -17.64
CA ALA A 56 -8.67 -3.35 -18.17
C ALA A 56 -7.45 -2.69 -18.84
N GLY A 57 -6.26 -2.81 -18.23
CA GLY A 57 -5.01 -2.33 -18.79
C GLY A 57 -4.66 -3.01 -20.13
N LEU A 58 -4.82 -4.33 -20.21
CA LEU A 58 -4.56 -5.08 -21.44
C LEU A 58 -5.56 -4.71 -22.55
N LEU A 59 -6.86 -4.65 -22.23
CA LEU A 59 -7.89 -4.20 -23.18
C LEU A 59 -7.66 -2.76 -23.63
N GLY A 60 -7.29 -1.87 -22.71
CA GLY A 60 -6.93 -0.49 -23.03
C GLY A 60 -5.71 -0.40 -23.94
N PHE A 61 -4.69 -1.22 -23.70
CA PHE A 61 -3.50 -1.31 -24.56
C PHE A 61 -3.86 -1.74 -25.99
N PHE A 62 -4.63 -2.81 -26.16
CA PHE A 62 -5.07 -3.26 -27.48
C PHE A 62 -6.01 -2.25 -28.15
N GLY A 63 -6.90 -1.61 -27.39
CA GLY A 63 -7.76 -0.54 -27.89
C GLY A 63 -6.94 0.65 -28.41
N LEU A 64 -5.91 1.07 -27.68
CA LEU A 64 -5.00 2.12 -28.13
C LEU A 64 -4.24 1.69 -29.39
N ALA A 65 -3.72 0.46 -29.44
CA ALA A 65 -3.04 -0.07 -30.62
C ALA A 65 -3.97 -0.11 -31.86
N ALA A 66 -5.23 -0.47 -31.67
CA ALA A 66 -6.24 -0.41 -32.73
C ALA A 66 -6.48 1.03 -33.20
N LEU A 67 -6.60 2.00 -32.29
CA LEU A 67 -6.76 3.42 -32.65
C LEU A 67 -5.54 3.96 -33.40
N VAL A 68 -4.32 3.62 -32.98
CA VAL A 68 -3.10 3.96 -33.71
C VAL A 68 -3.14 3.37 -35.12
N THR A 69 -3.52 2.09 -35.25
CA THR A 69 -3.68 1.44 -36.55
C THR A 69 -4.73 2.14 -37.41
N THR A 70 -5.88 2.51 -36.84
CA THR A 70 -6.92 3.27 -37.53
C THR A 70 -6.39 4.62 -38.03
N ALA A 71 -5.64 5.36 -37.20
CA ALA A 71 -5.05 6.63 -37.61
C ALA A 71 -4.08 6.46 -38.79
N ILE A 72 -3.23 5.42 -38.74
CA ILE A 72 -2.30 5.09 -39.84
C ILE A 72 -3.07 4.76 -41.12
N LEU A 73 -4.06 3.87 -41.05
CA LEU A 73 -4.85 3.47 -42.21
C LEU A 73 -5.65 4.64 -42.79
N ALA A 74 -6.19 5.51 -41.94
CA ALA A 74 -6.90 6.72 -42.38
C ALA A 74 -5.95 7.68 -43.15
N LEU A 75 -4.75 7.93 -42.62
CA LEU A 75 -3.73 8.73 -43.32
C LEU A 75 -3.22 8.05 -44.60
N ALA A 76 -3.13 6.73 -44.60
CA ALA A 76 -2.73 5.95 -45.76
C ALA A 76 -3.73 6.01 -46.93
N THR A 77 -4.92 6.59 -46.74
CA THR A 77 -5.85 6.87 -47.85
C THR A 77 -5.36 7.99 -48.77
N VAL A 78 -4.48 8.87 -48.26
CA VAL A 78 -3.94 10.02 -49.01
C VAL A 78 -2.42 9.95 -49.17
N TRP A 79 -1.71 9.27 -48.28
CA TRP A 79 -0.25 9.10 -48.29
C TRP A 79 0.15 7.63 -48.44
N ASP A 80 1.41 7.37 -48.79
CA ASP A 80 1.97 6.02 -48.70
C ASP A 80 1.92 5.50 -47.27
N ALA A 81 1.61 4.20 -47.11
CA ALA A 81 1.41 3.57 -45.81
C ALA A 81 2.64 3.70 -44.88
N TRP A 82 3.86 3.64 -45.42
CA TRP A 82 5.09 3.80 -44.63
C TRP A 82 5.24 5.23 -44.08
N LEU A 83 4.85 6.24 -44.86
CA LEU A 83 4.93 7.64 -44.47
C LEU A 83 3.83 7.98 -43.45
N ALA A 84 2.61 7.48 -43.66
CA ALA A 84 1.51 7.58 -42.70
C ALA A 84 1.91 6.99 -41.33
N ALA A 85 2.48 5.79 -41.32
CA ALA A 85 2.97 5.15 -40.09
C ALA A 85 4.06 5.99 -39.39
N LEU A 86 5.01 6.54 -40.16
CA LEU A 86 6.08 7.36 -39.61
C LEU A 86 5.56 8.66 -38.98
N VAL A 87 4.60 9.33 -39.61
CA VAL A 87 4.03 10.57 -39.06
C VAL A 87 3.21 10.31 -37.80
N VAL A 88 2.41 9.25 -37.75
CA VAL A 88 1.70 8.88 -36.52
C VAL A 88 2.70 8.52 -35.41
N ALA A 89 3.77 7.78 -35.72
CA ALA A 89 4.79 7.42 -34.75
C ALA A 89 5.49 8.67 -34.17
N VAL A 90 5.89 9.63 -35.00
CA VAL A 90 6.52 10.88 -34.55
C VAL A 90 5.55 11.67 -33.68
N ALA A 91 4.28 11.80 -34.07
CA ALA A 91 3.27 12.49 -33.27
C ALA A 91 3.12 11.85 -31.88
N LEU A 92 3.06 10.52 -31.80
CA LEU A 92 3.00 9.80 -30.52
C LEU A 92 4.26 10.00 -29.67
N LEU A 93 5.44 10.00 -30.28
CA LEU A 93 6.70 10.25 -29.55
C LEU A 93 6.77 11.67 -28.99
N VAL A 94 6.25 12.67 -29.70
CA VAL A 94 6.16 14.05 -29.20
C VAL A 94 5.24 14.09 -27.97
N VAL A 95 4.06 13.49 -28.05
CA VAL A 95 3.12 13.43 -26.91
C VAL A 95 3.73 12.66 -25.73
N ALA A 96 4.34 11.50 -25.99
CA ALA A 96 5.00 10.69 -24.97
C ALA A 96 6.15 11.45 -24.31
N GLY A 97 6.97 12.17 -25.09
CA GLY A 97 8.02 13.04 -24.58
C GLY A 97 7.49 14.15 -23.68
N ALA A 98 6.42 14.82 -24.09
CA ALA A 98 5.77 15.86 -23.28
C ALA A 98 5.23 15.31 -21.96
N VAL A 99 4.52 14.18 -22.00
CA VAL A 99 3.99 13.49 -20.80
C VAL A 99 5.14 13.04 -19.89
N ALA A 100 6.22 12.48 -20.45
CA ALA A 100 7.39 12.06 -19.68
C ALA A 100 8.09 13.24 -18.98
N LEU A 101 8.20 14.39 -19.65
CA LEU A 101 8.76 15.61 -19.06
C LEU A 101 7.90 16.13 -17.90
N VAL A 102 6.58 16.19 -18.08
CA VAL A 102 5.65 16.60 -17.01
C VAL A 102 5.70 15.61 -15.85
N GLY A 103 5.73 14.31 -16.14
CA GLY A 103 5.84 13.25 -15.13
C GLY A 103 7.14 13.37 -14.33
N LYS A 104 8.28 13.58 -15.01
CA LYS A 104 9.58 13.79 -14.37
C LYS A 104 9.53 14.98 -13.39
N ASN A 105 8.92 16.09 -13.79
CA ASN A 105 8.83 17.27 -12.94
C ASN A 105 7.97 17.00 -11.69
N LYS A 106 6.84 16.31 -11.84
CA LYS A 106 5.98 15.92 -10.71
C LYS A 106 6.67 14.96 -9.74
N VAL A 107 7.45 14.00 -10.26
CA VAL A 107 8.26 13.11 -9.42
C VAL A 107 9.34 13.90 -8.68
N ALA A 108 10.01 14.83 -9.35
CA ALA A 108 11.01 15.69 -8.74
C ALA A 108 10.42 16.56 -7.62
N GLU A 109 9.23 17.14 -7.81
CA GLU A 109 8.51 17.91 -6.79
C GLU A 109 8.10 17.06 -5.58
N ALA A 110 7.84 15.77 -5.78
CA ALA A 110 7.49 14.83 -4.70
C ALA A 110 8.72 14.30 -3.94
N THR A 111 9.93 14.79 -4.25
CA THR A 111 11.19 14.35 -3.63
C THR A 111 11.76 15.44 -2.70
N PRO A 112 12.18 15.11 -1.47
CA PRO A 112 12.33 13.76 -0.94
C PRO A 112 11.01 13.17 -0.43
N ALA A 113 10.72 11.94 -0.88
CA ALA A 113 9.62 11.13 -0.36
C ALA A 113 9.82 10.74 1.13
N ALA A 114 11.01 10.98 1.65
CA ALA A 114 11.35 10.75 3.04
C ALA A 114 10.71 11.84 3.91
N PRO A 115 9.97 11.48 4.98
CA PRO A 115 9.36 12.45 5.89
C PRO A 115 10.47 13.12 6.71
N GLU A 116 11.04 14.21 6.18
CA GLU A 116 12.18 14.91 6.79
C GLU A 116 11.92 15.28 8.25
N LYS A 117 10.68 15.64 8.58
CA LYS A 117 10.27 15.98 9.95
C LYS A 117 10.32 14.76 10.89
N ALA A 118 9.87 13.59 10.43
CA ALA A 118 9.91 12.36 11.22
C ALA A 118 11.36 11.88 11.41
N ILE A 119 12.18 12.01 10.37
CA ILE A 119 13.61 11.67 10.45
C ILE A 119 14.37 12.64 11.36
N ARG A 120 14.02 13.94 11.35
CA ARG A 120 14.59 14.93 12.28
C ARG A 120 14.19 14.64 13.73
N GLY A 121 12.90 14.37 13.99
CA GLY A 121 12.44 14.00 15.33
C GLY A 121 13.19 12.80 15.91
N ILE A 122 13.36 11.73 15.13
CA ILE A 122 14.14 10.55 15.56
C ILE A 122 15.61 10.91 15.82
N LYS A 123 16.21 11.79 15.02
CA LYS A 123 17.59 12.25 15.25
C LYS A 123 17.73 13.07 16.53
N ASP A 124 16.77 13.94 16.82
CA ASP A 124 16.75 14.77 18.02
C ASP A 124 16.52 13.91 19.28
N ASP A 125 15.64 12.91 19.19
CA ASP A 125 15.41 11.94 20.26
C ASP A 125 16.68 11.12 20.55
N ILE A 126 17.39 10.66 19.52
CA ILE A 126 18.67 9.95 19.65
C ILE A 126 19.76 10.86 20.23
N ALA A 127 19.81 12.14 19.83
CA ALA A 127 20.78 13.10 20.35
C ALA A 127 20.55 13.39 21.84
N THR A 128 19.30 13.45 22.27
CA THR A 128 18.92 13.63 23.69
C THR A 128 19.35 12.42 24.52
N VAL A 129 19.03 11.20 24.08
CA VAL A 129 19.42 9.96 24.78
C VAL A 129 20.95 9.77 24.82
N LYS A 130 21.67 10.23 23.79
CA LYS A 130 23.14 10.15 23.74
C LYS A 130 23.84 11.28 24.51
N GLY A 131 23.15 12.40 24.76
CA GLY A 131 23.62 13.53 25.55
C GLY A 131 23.49 13.35 27.07
N ASP A 132 22.55 12.51 27.52
CA ASP A 132 22.25 12.26 28.95
C ASP A 132 23.20 11.27 29.66
N HIS A 133 24.49 11.25 29.29
CA HIS A 133 25.52 10.47 29.99
C HIS A 133 26.64 11.31 30.63
N HIS A 134 26.40 12.59 30.91
CA HIS A 134 27.29 13.42 31.72
C HIS A 134 26.54 14.04 32.90
N GLY A 135 26.69 13.43 34.08
CA GLY A 135 26.25 13.96 35.37
C GLY A 135 25.90 12.87 36.37
#